data_AF-A0A7X0H633-F1
#
_entry.id   AF-A0A7X0H633-F1
#
_cell.length_a   1.000
_cell.length_b   1.000
_cell.length_c   1.000
_cell.angle_alpha   90.00
_cell.angle_beta   90.00
_cell.angle_gamma   90.00
#
_symmetry.space_group_name_H-M   'P 1'
#
loop_
_entity.id
_entity.type
_entity.pdbx_description
1 polymer ?
#
loop_
_entity_poly.entity_id
_entity_poly.type
_entity_poly.pdbx_seq_one_letter_code
_entity_poly.pdbx_strand_id
1 'polypeptide(L)'
;MGIAFGLFALIPCMLLVASIVGLIWIWVRVGLDRRDIKAKGDALAQCGACGYPTRGAVNLECSECGADLREVGIVTPSQRRRPLGPVGFILFWTLCYPVPALTLAVVMISIGPKHQDMVENVTLNPVQSGEYVSIDLNDHSAIGAWAYWFIPAGSAPSLDVLDISLQGQNNNYAWLEVDAVNMTYDPSYVSFTPPVPATSPSNPGQPATAVLDQSVLLAWMKSGGVDVTKPEVIAEADELLQIIQAQPTQGLTNLTPIQFSVANQFSYSSDMPKGWWIVTVLLALPVFWGLGIVLYFLVRRRPDHLPPPPTQDKLGPARFAPPTN
;
A
#
# COMPACT_ATOMS: atom_id res chain seq x y z
N MET A 1 -8.55 12.45 15.10
CA MET A 1 -7.48 12.19 14.09
C MET A 1 -7.98 11.62 12.76
N GLY A 2 -9.17 11.03 12.65
CA GLY A 2 -9.62 10.37 11.40
C GLY A 2 -9.83 11.26 10.15
N ILE A 3 -10.18 12.54 10.32
CA ILE A 3 -10.51 13.42 9.17
C ILE A 3 -9.25 13.88 8.42
N ALA A 4 -8.13 14.07 9.13
CA ALA A 4 -6.85 14.44 8.52
C ALA A 4 -6.28 13.30 7.66
N PHE A 5 -6.46 12.04 8.09
CA PHE A 5 -6.04 10.86 7.31
C PHE A 5 -6.82 10.70 6.00
N GLY A 6 -8.12 11.02 6.00
CA GLY A 6 -8.94 10.97 4.79
C GLY A 6 -8.47 11.94 3.70
N LEU A 7 -8.10 13.16 4.08
CA LEU A 7 -7.57 14.16 3.13
C LEU A 7 -6.22 13.75 2.53
N PHE A 8 -5.34 13.12 3.32
CA PHE A 8 -4.06 12.62 2.83
C PHE A 8 -4.20 11.47 1.82
N ALA A 9 -5.24 10.65 1.92
CA ALA A 9 -5.51 9.58 0.94
C ALA A 9 -6.12 10.11 -0.37
N LEU A 10 -6.86 11.23 -0.33
CA LEU A 10 -7.52 11.80 -1.51
C LEU A 10 -6.54 12.50 -2.46
N ILE A 11 -5.49 13.14 -1.92
CA ILE A 11 -4.48 13.85 -2.71
C ILE A 11 -3.78 12.95 -3.75
N PRO A 12 -3.20 11.78 -3.41
CA PRO A 12 -2.56 10.92 -4.40
C PRO A 12 -3.57 10.33 -5.39
N CYS A 13 -4.82 10.10 -4.98
CA CYS A 13 -5.89 9.64 -5.86
C CYS A 13 -6.23 10.70 -6.92
N MET A 14 -6.37 11.97 -6.49
CA MET A 14 -6.57 13.12 -7.38
C MET A 14 -5.41 13.31 -8.35
N LEU A 15 -4.16 13.17 -7.88
CA LEU A 15 -2.97 13.25 -8.74
C LEU A 15 -2.92 12.11 -9.77
N LEU A 16 -3.30 10.89 -9.37
CA LEU A 16 -3.37 9.76 -10.28
C LEU A 16 -4.43 9.99 -11.38
N VAL A 17 -5.64 10.41 -10.99
CA VAL A 17 -6.71 10.77 -11.93
C VAL A 17 -6.27 11.89 -12.87
N ALA A 18 -5.67 12.96 -12.34
CA ALA A 18 -5.15 14.06 -13.14
C ALA A 18 -4.08 13.60 -14.14
N SER A 19 -3.19 12.68 -13.74
CA SER A 19 -2.18 12.12 -14.66
C SER A 19 -2.81 11.27 -15.76
N ILE A 20 -3.81 10.45 -15.43
CA ILE A 20 -4.53 9.63 -16.41
C ILE A 20 -5.29 10.51 -17.39
N VAL A 21 -6.00 11.52 -16.89
CA VAL A 21 -6.71 12.51 -17.72
C VAL A 21 -5.73 13.27 -18.61
N GLY A 22 -4.56 13.69 -18.09
CA GLY A 22 -3.51 14.33 -18.86
C GLY A 22 -2.96 13.44 -19.97
N LEU A 23 -2.68 12.17 -19.66
CA LEU A 23 -2.22 11.19 -20.65
C LEU A 23 -3.28 10.92 -21.72
N ILE A 24 -4.55 10.74 -21.33
CA ILE A 24 -5.66 10.57 -22.27
C ILE A 24 -5.81 11.82 -23.15
N TRP A 25 -5.74 13.02 -22.58
CA TRP A 25 -5.87 14.26 -23.32
C TRP A 25 -4.74 14.44 -24.35
N ILE A 26 -3.50 14.17 -23.95
CA ILE A 26 -2.34 14.17 -24.85
C ILE A 26 -2.55 13.13 -25.96
N TRP A 27 -3.01 11.93 -25.61
CA TRP A 27 -3.25 10.85 -26.56
C TRP A 27 -4.38 11.18 -27.55
N VAL A 28 -5.47 11.75 -27.06
CA VAL A 28 -6.60 12.23 -27.87
C VAL A 28 -6.14 13.36 -28.78
N ARG A 29 -5.40 14.35 -28.27
CA ARG A 29 -4.94 15.48 -29.08
C ARG A 29 -3.96 15.06 -30.17
N VAL A 30 -2.96 14.23 -29.82
CA VAL A 30 -2.03 13.65 -30.80
C VAL A 30 -2.76 12.71 -31.77
N GLY A 31 -3.79 12.00 -31.31
CA GLY A 31 -4.60 11.10 -32.12
C GLY A 31 -5.55 11.82 -33.08
N LEU A 32 -6.13 12.95 -32.65
CA LEU A 32 -7.03 13.79 -33.45
C LEU A 32 -6.25 14.57 -34.51
N ASP A 33 -5.08 15.13 -34.18
CA ASP A 33 -4.18 15.73 -35.19
C ASP A 33 -3.83 14.72 -36.29
N ARG A 34 -3.64 13.45 -35.93
CA ARG A 34 -3.42 12.38 -36.91
C ARG A 34 -4.65 12.07 -37.77
N ARG A 35 -5.87 12.22 -37.22
CA ARG A 35 -7.11 12.01 -37.98
C ARG A 35 -7.36 13.17 -38.94
N ASP A 36 -7.09 14.41 -38.55
CA ASP A 36 -7.23 15.56 -39.44
C ASP A 36 -6.25 15.52 -40.62
N ILE A 37 -5.04 15.01 -40.39
CA ILE A 37 -4.05 14.81 -41.47
C ILE A 37 -4.47 13.68 -42.42
N LYS A 38 -5.08 12.59 -41.92
CA LYS A 38 -5.59 11.48 -42.78
C LYS A 38 -6.92 11.80 -43.47
N ALA A 39 -7.82 12.56 -42.82
CA ALA A 39 -9.06 13.03 -43.42
C ALA A 39 -8.79 14.06 -44.53
N LYS A 40 -7.72 14.85 -44.37
CA LYS A 40 -7.08 15.60 -45.45
C LYS A 40 -6.08 14.72 -46.20
N GLY A 41 -6.44 13.49 -46.55
CA GLY A 41 -5.67 12.65 -47.49
C GLY A 41 -5.56 13.27 -48.89
N ASP A 42 -6.32 14.33 -49.15
CA ASP A 42 -6.17 15.29 -50.23
C ASP A 42 -5.42 16.57 -49.80
N ALA A 43 -4.60 16.54 -48.74
CA ALA A 43 -3.67 17.62 -48.43
C ALA A 43 -2.64 17.65 -49.55
N LEU A 44 -3.03 18.38 -50.59
CA LEU A 44 -2.30 18.56 -51.83
C LEU A 44 -0.87 18.90 -51.48
N ALA A 45 0.08 18.37 -52.26
CA ALA A 45 1.47 18.75 -52.11
C ALA A 45 1.54 20.28 -52.12
N GLN A 46 2.23 20.88 -51.15
CA GLN A 46 2.23 22.34 -50.97
C GLN A 46 3.56 22.92 -51.45
N CYS A 47 3.52 24.10 -52.05
CA CYS A 47 4.72 24.86 -52.38
C CYS A 47 5.51 25.12 -51.09
N GLY A 48 6.81 24.82 -51.07
CA GLY A 48 7.67 25.02 -49.90
C GLY A 48 7.84 26.48 -49.48
N ALA A 49 7.59 27.43 -50.38
CA ALA A 49 7.69 28.87 -50.08
C ALA A 49 6.40 29.46 -49.50
N CYS A 50 5.26 29.29 -50.17
CA CYS A 50 4.01 29.96 -49.80
C CYS A 50 2.95 29.03 -49.21
N GLY A 51 3.15 27.71 -49.23
CA GLY A 51 2.18 26.73 -48.75
C GLY A 51 0.99 26.48 -49.67
N TYR A 52 0.93 27.14 -50.85
CA TYR A 52 -0.17 26.96 -51.79
C TYR A 52 -0.19 25.54 -52.37
N PRO A 53 -1.36 24.89 -52.47
CA PRO A 53 -1.47 23.55 -53.03
C PRO A 53 -1.06 23.49 -54.51
N THR A 54 -0.17 22.58 -54.87
CA THR A 54 0.41 22.44 -56.23
C THR A 54 -0.31 21.38 -57.08
N ARG A 55 -1.56 21.01 -56.76
CA ARG A 55 -2.31 20.02 -57.54
C ARG A 55 -2.69 20.62 -58.89
N GLY A 56 -2.28 19.97 -59.99
CA GLY A 56 -2.60 20.42 -61.35
C GLY A 56 -1.69 21.54 -61.89
N ALA A 57 -0.56 21.84 -61.23
CA ALA A 57 0.44 22.72 -61.81
C ALA A 57 0.98 22.10 -63.11
N VAL A 58 0.78 22.78 -64.24
CA VAL A 58 1.23 22.34 -65.56
C VAL A 58 2.73 22.58 -65.73
N ASN A 59 3.23 23.62 -65.06
CA ASN A 59 4.63 24.00 -65.00
C ASN A 59 5.19 23.76 -63.60
N LEU A 60 6.52 23.73 -63.49
CA LEU A 60 7.22 23.60 -62.22
C LEU A 60 7.31 24.92 -61.44
N GLU A 61 6.42 25.87 -61.72
CA GLU A 61 6.33 27.17 -61.05
C GLU A 61 5.03 27.22 -60.23
N CYS A 62 5.09 27.80 -59.03
CA CYS A 62 3.91 27.97 -58.21
C CYS A 62 2.98 29.03 -58.81
N SER A 63 1.71 28.69 -59.03
CA SER A 63 0.71 29.59 -59.62
C SER A 63 0.39 30.84 -58.79
N GLU A 64 0.69 30.83 -57.49
CA GLU A 64 0.47 31.98 -56.60
C GLU A 64 1.71 32.87 -56.48
N CYS A 65 2.84 32.29 -56.08
CA CYS A 65 4.04 33.09 -55.76
C CYS A 65 5.08 33.16 -56.88
N GLY A 66 4.87 32.42 -57.99
CA GLY A 66 5.82 32.35 -59.11
C GLY A 66 7.14 31.63 -58.81
N ALA A 67 7.32 31.08 -57.61
CA ALA A 67 8.56 30.40 -57.25
C ALA A 67 8.72 29.06 -58.00
N ASP A 68 9.94 28.75 -58.43
CA ASP A 68 10.28 27.44 -59.01
C ASP A 68 10.23 26.35 -57.93
N LEU A 69 9.30 25.40 -58.10
CA LEU A 69 9.07 24.26 -57.20
C LEU A 69 10.27 23.33 -57.09
N ARG A 70 11.22 23.39 -58.03
CA ARG A 70 12.50 22.66 -57.95
C ARG A 70 13.44 23.28 -56.92
N GLU A 71 13.40 24.60 -56.78
CA GLU A 71 14.26 25.34 -55.85
C GLU A 71 13.65 25.35 -54.43
N VAL A 72 12.37 25.69 -54.32
CA VAL A 72 11.69 25.80 -53.01
C VAL A 72 11.21 24.44 -52.47
N GLY A 73 11.17 23.42 -53.33
CA GLY A 73 10.69 22.09 -53.02
C GLY A 73 9.17 21.99 -52.89
N ILE A 74 8.67 20.77 -53.03
CA ILE A 74 7.26 20.43 -52.81
C ILE A 74 7.16 19.71 -51.47
N VAL A 75 6.49 20.33 -50.49
CA VAL A 75 6.25 19.73 -49.18
C VAL A 75 5.10 18.76 -49.31
N THR A 76 5.44 17.47 -49.41
CA THR A 76 4.44 16.42 -49.34
C THR A 76 4.04 16.18 -47.88
N PRO A 77 2.79 15.73 -47.61
CA PRO A 77 2.38 15.32 -46.27
C PRO A 77 3.32 14.27 -45.66
N SER A 78 3.98 13.46 -46.50
CA SER A 78 4.97 12.46 -46.10
C SER A 78 6.27 13.05 -45.53
N GLN A 79 6.62 14.28 -45.92
CA GLN A 79 7.83 14.98 -45.47
C GLN A 79 7.63 15.82 -44.20
N ARG A 80 6.39 16.03 -43.73
CA ARG A 80 6.17 16.65 -42.41
C ARG A 80 6.75 15.73 -41.34
N ARG A 81 7.90 16.15 -40.78
CA ARG A 81 8.60 15.43 -39.70
C ARG A 81 7.59 15.14 -38.58
N ARG A 82 7.48 13.87 -38.21
CA ARG A 82 6.63 13.47 -37.08
C ARG A 82 7.13 14.22 -35.83
N PRO A 83 6.28 14.94 -35.10
CA PRO A 83 6.71 15.82 -34.01
C PRO A 83 7.44 15.06 -32.90
N LEU A 84 7.13 13.77 -32.71
CA LEU A 84 7.97 12.85 -31.95
C LEU A 84 8.15 11.55 -32.72
N GLY A 85 9.40 11.22 -33.06
CA GLY A 85 9.78 9.89 -33.52
C GLY A 85 9.57 8.83 -32.43
N PRO A 86 9.81 7.54 -32.72
CA PRO A 86 9.70 6.46 -31.74
C PRO A 86 10.54 6.72 -30.48
N VAL A 87 11.72 7.32 -30.64
CA VAL A 87 12.60 7.72 -29.53
C VAL A 87 11.93 8.75 -28.63
N GLY A 88 11.30 9.77 -29.20
CA GLY A 88 10.58 10.80 -28.45
C GLY A 88 9.40 10.24 -27.67
N PHE A 89 8.67 9.27 -28.25
CA PHE A 89 7.61 8.55 -27.54
C PHE A 89 8.15 7.75 -26.36
N ILE A 90 9.25 7.01 -26.55
CA ILE A 90 9.89 6.23 -25.47
C ILE A 90 10.38 7.14 -24.34
N LEU A 91 11.04 8.26 -24.68
CA LEU A 91 11.51 9.24 -23.69
C LEU A 91 10.34 9.86 -22.91
N PHE A 92 9.28 10.28 -23.61
CA PHE A 92 8.09 10.82 -22.97
C PHE A 92 7.43 9.80 -22.03
N TRP A 93 7.26 8.56 -22.49
CA TRP A 93 6.69 7.48 -21.67
C TRP A 93 7.56 7.20 -20.44
N THR A 94 8.88 7.16 -20.60
CA THR A 94 9.84 6.92 -19.51
C THR A 94 9.82 8.07 -18.49
N LEU A 95 9.64 9.31 -18.94
CA LEU A 95 9.57 10.49 -18.06
C LEU A 95 8.23 10.62 -17.32
N CYS A 96 7.11 10.25 -17.96
CA CYS A 96 5.78 10.30 -17.34
C CYS A 96 5.51 9.12 -16.40
N TYR A 97 6.21 8.00 -16.56
CA TYR A 97 6.00 6.77 -15.81
C TYR A 97 6.20 6.85 -14.27
N PRO A 98 7.19 7.59 -13.72
CA PRO A 98 7.40 7.66 -12.28
C PRO A 98 6.21 8.25 -11.51
N VAL A 99 5.42 9.12 -12.14
CA VAL A 99 4.28 9.80 -11.50
C VAL A 99 3.20 8.82 -11.05
N PRO A 100 2.60 7.99 -11.93
CA PRO A 100 1.62 6.98 -11.51
C PRO A 100 2.22 5.89 -10.63
N ALA A 101 3.51 5.54 -10.81
CA ALA A 101 4.19 4.58 -9.95
C ALA A 101 4.34 5.10 -8.51
N LEU A 102 4.73 6.36 -8.35
CA LEU A 102 4.85 7.01 -7.03
C LEU A 102 3.49 7.18 -6.36
N THR A 103 2.44 7.59 -7.10
CA THR A 103 1.10 7.71 -6.51
C THR A 103 0.56 6.34 -6.06
N LEU A 104 0.73 5.30 -6.88
CA LEU A 104 0.36 3.93 -6.49
C LEU A 104 1.17 3.45 -5.28
N ALA A 105 2.47 3.74 -5.24
CA ALA A 105 3.32 3.39 -4.09
C ALA A 105 2.84 4.07 -2.81
N VAL A 106 2.50 5.37 -2.85
CA VAL A 106 1.96 6.10 -1.70
C VAL A 106 0.62 5.53 -1.24
N VAL A 107 -0.27 5.19 -2.18
CA VAL A 107 -1.55 4.53 -1.87
C VAL A 107 -1.31 3.17 -1.23
N MET A 108 -0.42 2.35 -1.79
CA MET A 108 -0.07 1.04 -1.25
C MET A 108 0.66 1.12 0.09
N ILE A 109 1.43 2.17 0.36
CA ILE A 109 2.00 2.43 1.69
C ILE A 109 0.89 2.83 2.68
N SER A 110 -0.12 3.55 2.20
CA SER A 110 -1.22 3.99 3.06
C SER A 110 -2.18 2.85 3.41
N ILE A 111 -2.39 1.91 2.48
CA ILE A 111 -3.27 0.73 2.62
C ILE A 111 -2.51 -0.51 3.09
N GLY A 112 -1.18 -0.50 2.96
CA GLY A 112 -0.32 -1.66 3.18
C GLY A 112 -0.45 -2.21 4.58
N PRO A 113 -0.16 -3.51 4.77
CA PRO A 113 -0.25 -4.15 6.06
C PRO A 113 0.68 -3.45 7.04
N LYS A 114 0.09 -2.70 7.97
CA LYS A 114 0.81 -2.15 9.12
C LYS A 114 0.79 -3.22 10.19
N HIS A 115 1.95 -3.62 10.67
CA HIS A 115 1.99 -4.32 11.94
C HIS A 115 1.55 -3.31 12.98
N GLN A 116 0.39 -3.52 13.61
CA GLN A 116 -0.03 -2.69 14.73
C GLN A 116 0.29 -3.47 15.98
N ASP A 117 1.29 -2.98 16.71
CA ASP A 117 1.53 -3.43 18.07
C ASP A 117 0.61 -2.58 18.94
N MET A 118 -0.47 -3.19 19.40
CA MET A 118 -1.29 -2.64 20.46
C MET A 118 -0.66 -3.09 21.77
N VAL A 119 -0.21 -2.11 22.54
CA VAL A 119 0.25 -2.33 23.91
C VAL A 119 -0.79 -1.70 24.83
N GLU A 120 -1.54 -2.55 25.53
CA GLU A 120 -2.48 -2.14 26.57
C GLU A 120 -1.79 -2.32 27.93
N ASN A 121 -1.55 -1.21 28.62
CA ASN A 121 -0.96 -1.23 29.95
C ASN A 121 -2.06 -1.00 30.99
N VAL A 122 -2.19 -1.95 31.90
CA VAL A 122 -3.04 -1.85 33.09
C VAL A 122 -2.17 -1.89 34.33
N THR A 123 -2.07 -0.75 35.01
CA THR A 123 -1.44 -0.67 36.33
C THR A 123 -2.46 -1.01 37.41
N LEU A 124 -2.17 -2.04 38.20
CA LEU A 124 -2.90 -2.47 39.38
C LEU A 124 -2.15 -1.99 40.63
N ASN A 125 -2.72 -1.02 41.36
CA ASN A 125 -2.14 -0.56 42.62
C ASN A 125 -2.65 -1.42 43.79
N PRO A 126 -1.79 -1.80 44.76
CA PRO A 126 -2.20 -2.57 45.93
C PRO A 126 -3.18 -1.77 46.78
N VAL A 127 -4.30 -2.40 47.11
CA VAL A 127 -5.31 -1.77 47.95
C VAL A 127 -5.19 -2.17 49.41
N GLN A 128 -4.70 -3.38 49.74
CA GLN A 128 -4.74 -3.89 51.13
C GLN A 128 -3.39 -4.28 51.71
N SER A 129 -2.57 -5.06 51.00
CA SER A 129 -1.33 -5.60 51.57
C SER A 129 -0.26 -4.54 51.83
N GLY A 130 -0.21 -3.54 50.95
CA GLY A 130 0.83 -2.51 50.92
C GLY A 130 2.23 -3.06 50.62
N GLU A 131 2.39 -4.33 50.27
CA GLU A 131 3.71 -5.00 50.15
C GLU A 131 4.46 -4.68 48.85
N TYR A 132 3.74 -4.21 47.84
CA TYR A 132 4.29 -3.74 46.57
C TYR A 132 3.79 -2.32 46.30
N VAL A 133 4.28 -1.72 45.21
CA VAL A 133 3.89 -0.38 44.74
C VAL A 133 2.83 -0.49 43.66
N SER A 134 3.07 -1.36 42.68
CA SER A 134 2.17 -1.61 41.56
C SER A 134 2.48 -2.95 40.89
N ILE A 135 1.48 -3.49 40.19
CA ILE A 135 1.61 -4.58 39.24
C ILE A 135 1.17 -4.03 37.89
N ASP A 136 2.05 -3.97 36.90
CA ASP A 136 1.72 -3.56 35.55
C ASP A 136 1.51 -4.79 34.67
N LEU A 137 0.33 -4.89 34.08
CA LEU A 137 -0.04 -5.87 33.08
C LEU A 137 0.09 -5.20 31.71
N ASN A 138 1.06 -5.63 30.91
CA ASN A 138 1.24 -5.15 29.55
C ASN A 138 0.80 -6.25 28.59
N ASP A 139 -0.31 -6.03 27.91
CA ASP A 139 -0.79 -6.92 26.86
C ASP A 139 -0.15 -6.54 25.53
N HIS A 140 0.58 -7.48 24.94
CA HIS A 140 1.16 -7.37 23.62
C HIS A 140 0.29 -8.13 22.62
N SER A 141 -0.64 -7.41 21.99
CA SER A 141 -1.43 -7.95 20.88
C SER A 141 -0.88 -7.45 19.55
N ALA A 142 -0.36 -8.39 18.76
CA ALA A 142 0.07 -8.16 17.39
C ALA A 142 -1.08 -8.46 16.44
N ILE A 143 -1.73 -7.42 15.91
CA ILE A 143 -2.79 -7.62 14.93
C ILE A 143 -2.20 -7.44 13.53
N GLY A 144 -2.11 -8.54 12.79
CA GLY A 144 -1.83 -8.46 11.36
C GLY A 144 -2.91 -7.63 10.66
N ALA A 145 -2.56 -6.49 10.06
CA ALA A 145 -3.53 -5.58 9.43
C ALA A 145 -4.45 -6.20 8.36
N TRP A 146 -4.09 -7.35 7.78
CA TRP A 146 -4.99 -8.08 6.87
C TRP A 146 -6.13 -8.77 7.60
N ALA A 147 -5.94 -9.16 8.86
CA ALA A 147 -6.94 -9.83 9.67
C ALA A 147 -8.16 -8.91 9.90
N TYR A 148 -7.98 -7.60 10.05
CA TYR A 148 -9.08 -6.64 10.18
C TYR A 148 -10.10 -6.62 9.03
N TRP A 149 -9.70 -7.01 7.82
CA TRP A 149 -10.61 -7.05 6.67
C TRP A 149 -11.46 -8.34 6.64
N PHE A 150 -11.03 -9.39 7.35
CA PHE A 150 -11.67 -10.70 7.32
C PHE A 150 -12.23 -11.13 8.68
N ILE A 151 -11.81 -10.49 9.77
CA ILE A 151 -12.30 -10.74 11.12
C ILE A 151 -13.60 -9.95 11.33
N PRO A 152 -14.72 -10.61 11.69
CA PRO A 152 -15.95 -9.92 12.06
C PRO A 152 -15.71 -8.91 13.18
N ALA A 153 -16.33 -7.73 13.07
CA ALA A 153 -16.34 -6.74 14.15
C ALA A 153 -16.85 -7.41 15.44
N GLY A 154 -15.97 -7.54 16.45
CA GLY A 154 -16.26 -8.21 17.72
C GLY A 154 -15.39 -9.43 18.05
N SER A 155 -14.58 -9.92 17.12
CA SER A 155 -13.53 -10.90 17.47
C SER A 155 -12.31 -10.14 17.99
N ALA A 156 -12.04 -10.28 19.28
CA ALA A 156 -10.80 -9.77 19.85
C ALA A 156 -9.60 -10.46 19.16
N PRO A 157 -8.51 -9.73 18.87
CA PRO A 157 -7.28 -10.38 18.42
C PRO A 157 -6.85 -11.42 19.45
N SER A 158 -6.27 -12.53 18.98
CA SER A 158 -5.66 -13.50 19.89
C SER A 158 -4.50 -12.81 20.61
N LEU A 159 -4.56 -12.81 21.94
CA LEU A 159 -3.48 -12.37 22.81
C LEU A 159 -2.33 -13.35 22.63
N ASP A 160 -1.17 -12.90 22.15
CA ASP A 160 -0.02 -13.79 21.99
C ASP A 160 0.81 -13.86 23.28
N VAL A 161 0.99 -12.72 23.99
CA VAL A 161 1.85 -12.62 25.17
C VAL A 161 1.32 -11.57 26.15
N LEU A 162 1.18 -11.95 27.42
CA LEU A 162 0.90 -11.06 28.55
C LEU A 162 2.16 -10.91 29.40
N ASP A 163 2.69 -9.70 29.44
CA ASP A 163 3.83 -9.33 30.29
C ASP A 163 3.34 -8.78 31.63
N ILE A 164 3.70 -9.47 32.71
CA ILE A 164 3.33 -9.09 34.08
C ILE A 164 4.60 -8.58 34.76
N SER A 165 4.57 -7.33 35.21
CA SER A 165 5.68 -6.75 35.98
C SER A 165 5.20 -6.29 37.35
N LEU A 166 6.02 -6.52 38.37
CA LEU A 166 5.76 -6.15 39.77
C LEU A 166 6.86 -5.21 40.24
N GLN A 167 6.45 -4.06 40.77
CA GLN A 167 7.33 -3.11 41.45
C GLN A 167 7.16 -3.26 42.96
N GLY A 168 8.16 -3.86 43.63
CA GLY A 168 8.21 -3.94 45.09
C GLY A 168 8.55 -2.59 45.76
N GLN A 169 8.32 -2.46 47.07
CA GLN A 169 8.57 -1.21 47.83
C GLN A 169 10.01 -0.69 47.74
N ASN A 170 10.99 -1.57 47.55
CA ASN A 170 12.41 -1.22 47.49
C ASN A 170 12.92 -0.93 46.07
N ASN A 171 12.03 -0.61 45.12
CA ASN A 171 12.33 -0.57 43.68
C ASN A 171 12.89 -1.89 43.14
N ASN A 172 12.52 -3.01 43.78
CA ASN A 172 12.79 -4.32 43.22
C ASN A 172 11.77 -4.57 42.11
N TYR A 173 12.24 -5.08 40.98
CA TYR A 173 11.39 -5.43 39.84
C TYR A 173 11.41 -6.93 39.65
N ALA A 174 10.24 -7.51 39.45
CA ALA A 174 10.08 -8.89 38.99
C ALA A 174 9.21 -8.90 37.73
N TRP A 175 9.58 -9.72 36.75
CA TRP A 175 8.87 -9.84 35.49
C TRP A 175 8.49 -11.31 35.23
N LEU A 176 7.31 -11.51 34.67
CA LEU A 176 6.73 -12.81 34.34
C LEU A 176 6.01 -12.70 33.00
N GLU A 177 6.47 -13.47 32.02
CA GLU A 177 5.86 -13.56 30.69
C GLU A 177 4.92 -14.77 30.64
N VAL A 178 3.67 -14.54 30.26
CA VAL A 178 2.62 -15.58 30.20
C VAL A 178 2.02 -15.62 28.80
N ASP A 179 2.06 -16.78 28.17
CA ASP A 179 1.24 -17.08 26.97
C ASP A 179 -0.23 -17.07 27.39
N ALA A 180 -0.93 -16.03 26.98
CA ALA A 180 -2.32 -15.78 27.36
C ALA A 180 -3.30 -16.79 26.77
N VAL A 181 -2.97 -17.45 25.65
CA VAL A 181 -3.84 -18.45 25.02
C VAL A 181 -3.79 -19.75 25.80
N ASN A 182 -2.58 -20.19 26.14
CA ASN A 182 -2.36 -21.48 26.78
C ASN A 182 -2.28 -21.40 28.30
N MET A 183 -2.24 -20.18 28.85
CA MET A 183 -1.98 -19.91 30.28
C MET A 183 -0.67 -20.57 30.75
N THR A 184 0.34 -20.55 29.89
CA THR A 184 1.64 -21.16 30.14
C THR A 184 2.73 -20.11 30.23
N TYR A 185 3.72 -20.30 31.10
CA TYR A 185 4.84 -19.36 31.23
C TYR A 185 6.16 -20.00 30.80
N ASP A 186 7.09 -19.19 30.29
CA ASP A 186 8.47 -19.63 30.04
C ASP A 186 9.32 -19.39 31.29
N PRO A 187 9.81 -20.46 31.96
CA PRO A 187 10.61 -20.32 33.18
C PRO A 187 11.95 -19.61 32.95
N SER A 188 12.43 -19.50 31.71
CA SER A 188 13.69 -18.80 31.39
C SER A 188 13.57 -17.28 31.48
N TYR A 189 12.36 -16.74 31.36
CA TYR A 189 12.09 -15.30 31.45
C TYR A 189 11.83 -14.85 32.87
N VAL A 190 11.53 -15.76 33.79
CA VAL A 190 11.38 -15.37 35.18
C VAL A 190 12.76 -15.21 35.80
N SER A 191 13.19 -13.96 36.00
CA SER A 191 14.49 -13.66 36.62
C SER A 191 14.44 -13.97 38.11
N PHE A 192 14.48 -15.25 38.45
CA PHE A 192 14.59 -15.72 39.82
C PHE A 192 16.06 -15.88 40.22
N THR A 193 16.39 -15.33 41.38
CA THR A 193 17.40 -15.92 42.26
C THR A 193 16.66 -16.26 43.57
N PRO A 194 16.19 -17.51 43.81
CA PRO A 194 16.93 -18.78 43.64
C PRO A 194 16.05 -19.94 43.03
N PRO A 195 16.55 -21.20 42.90
CA PRO A 195 16.02 -22.19 41.97
C PRO A 195 14.78 -22.93 42.51
N VAL A 196 13.70 -22.95 41.74
CA VAL A 196 12.63 -23.94 41.90
C VAL A 196 13.15 -25.27 41.31
N PRO A 197 13.11 -26.40 42.03
CA PRO A 197 13.48 -27.69 41.45
C PRO A 197 12.43 -28.07 40.39
N ALA A 198 12.78 -27.86 39.13
CA ALA A 198 12.03 -28.35 37.98
C ALA A 198 11.91 -29.88 38.09
N THR A 199 10.76 -30.36 38.55
CA THR A 199 10.47 -31.79 38.55
C THR A 199 9.89 -32.16 37.20
N SER A 200 10.72 -32.87 36.43
CA SER A 200 10.39 -33.82 35.37
C SER A 200 10.65 -33.42 33.90
N PRO A 201 11.07 -34.39 33.06
CA PRO A 201 11.67 -34.18 31.77
C PRO A 201 10.64 -34.33 30.63
N SER A 202 10.62 -33.39 29.69
CA SER A 202 10.12 -33.70 28.35
C SER A 202 10.81 -32.83 27.31
N ASN A 203 11.50 -33.52 26.39
CA ASN A 203 12.16 -33.04 25.17
C ASN A 203 13.13 -31.83 25.25
N PRO A 204 14.44 -32.02 24.94
CA PRO A 204 15.44 -30.93 24.87
C PRO A 204 15.27 -29.99 23.64
N GLY A 205 14.03 -29.71 23.23
CA GLY A 205 13.73 -28.79 22.13
C GLY A 205 12.36 -28.11 22.25
N GLN A 206 11.65 -28.30 23.35
CA GLN A 206 10.36 -27.66 23.59
C GLN A 206 10.41 -27.03 24.99
N PRO A 207 10.22 -25.70 25.13
CA PRO A 207 10.18 -25.08 26.45
C PRO A 207 9.09 -25.77 27.26
N ALA A 208 9.41 -26.18 28.49
CA ALA A 208 8.46 -26.83 29.37
C ALA A 208 7.37 -25.80 29.73
N THR A 209 6.22 -25.90 29.07
CA THR A 209 5.07 -25.05 29.33
C THR A 209 4.40 -25.51 30.63
N ALA A 210 4.67 -24.79 31.72
CA ALA A 210 4.00 -25.00 33.00
C ALA A 210 2.73 -24.12 33.06
N VAL A 211 1.62 -24.68 33.55
CA VAL A 211 0.36 -23.96 33.74
C VAL A 211 0.54 -22.93 34.85
N LEU A 212 0.12 -21.69 34.61
CA LEU A 212 0.12 -20.64 35.63
C LEU A 212 -0.89 -20.99 36.73
N ASP A 213 -0.38 -21.23 37.94
CA ASP A 213 -1.19 -21.44 39.14
C ASP A 213 -0.84 -20.43 40.25
N GLN A 214 -1.62 -20.45 41.34
CA GLN A 214 -1.40 -19.55 42.47
C GLN A 214 -0.01 -19.73 43.11
N SER A 215 0.54 -20.95 43.09
CA SER A 215 1.84 -21.23 43.70
C SER A 215 2.99 -20.58 42.93
N VAL A 216 2.91 -20.61 41.60
CA VAL A 216 3.86 -19.92 40.71
C VAL A 216 3.76 -18.41 40.89
N LEU A 217 2.53 -17.87 40.96
CA LEU A 217 2.31 -16.45 41.15
C LEU A 217 2.86 -15.94 42.50
N LEU A 218 2.62 -16.69 43.58
CA LEU A 218 3.21 -16.37 44.89
C LEU A 218 4.74 -16.51 44.88
N ALA A 219 5.30 -17.51 44.19
CA ALA A 219 6.75 -17.62 44.06
C ALA A 219 7.34 -16.41 43.32
N TRP A 220 6.68 -15.97 42.25
CA TRP A 220 7.02 -14.75 41.53
C TRP A 220 6.92 -13.49 42.40
N MET A 221 5.81 -13.27 43.11
CA MET A 221 5.66 -12.13 44.02
C MET A 221 6.75 -12.12 45.11
N LYS A 222 7.03 -13.29 45.71
CA LYS A 222 8.10 -13.46 46.70
C LYS A 222 9.47 -13.08 46.14
N SER A 223 9.73 -13.37 44.86
CA SER A 223 10.98 -12.98 44.21
C SER A 223 11.15 -11.47 44.03
N GLY A 224 10.04 -10.75 43.89
CA GLY A 224 10.00 -9.28 43.93
C GLY A 224 10.15 -8.68 45.33
N GLY A 225 10.29 -9.51 46.37
CA GLY A 225 10.43 -9.11 47.76
C GLY A 225 9.12 -8.92 48.52
N VAL A 226 8.00 -9.40 47.98
CA VAL A 226 6.69 -9.35 48.65
C VAL A 226 6.59 -10.42 49.73
N ASP A 227 6.09 -10.07 50.92
CA ASP A 227 5.81 -11.04 51.99
C ASP A 227 4.53 -11.85 51.70
N VAL A 228 4.70 -12.99 51.03
CA VAL A 228 3.63 -13.93 50.69
C VAL A 228 3.06 -14.71 51.89
N THR A 229 3.54 -14.47 53.11
CA THR A 229 2.94 -15.07 54.32
C THR A 229 1.71 -14.32 54.80
N LYS A 230 1.52 -13.09 54.32
CA LYS A 230 0.36 -12.25 54.65
C LYS A 230 -0.91 -12.77 53.98
N PRO A 231 -2.02 -12.94 54.72
CA PRO A 231 -3.27 -13.42 54.14
C PRO A 231 -3.83 -12.46 53.08
N GLU A 232 -3.54 -11.16 53.19
CA GLU A 232 -3.93 -10.15 52.20
C GLU A 232 -3.24 -10.39 50.85
N VAL A 233 -1.94 -10.71 50.86
CA VAL A 233 -1.18 -11.02 49.63
C VAL A 233 -1.69 -12.29 48.97
N ILE A 234 -2.07 -13.30 49.76
CA ILE A 234 -2.63 -14.56 49.23
C ILE A 234 -3.97 -14.30 48.53
N ALA A 235 -4.82 -13.44 49.10
CA ALA A 235 -6.09 -13.04 48.49
C ALA A 235 -5.87 -12.19 47.21
N GLU A 236 -4.93 -11.25 47.24
CA GLU A 236 -4.55 -10.44 46.06
C GLU A 236 -3.99 -11.32 44.93
N ALA A 237 -3.19 -12.34 45.26
CA ALA A 237 -2.68 -13.31 44.28
C ALA A 237 -3.80 -14.15 43.65
N ASP A 238 -4.81 -14.56 44.43
CA ASP A 238 -5.97 -15.28 43.89
C ASP A 238 -6.80 -14.40 42.94
N GLU A 239 -7.04 -13.13 43.31
CA GLU A 239 -7.74 -12.18 42.45
C GLU A 239 -6.96 -11.88 41.17
N LEU A 240 -5.63 -11.71 41.27
CA LEU A 240 -4.76 -11.52 40.11
C LEU A 240 -4.80 -12.74 39.18
N LEU A 241 -4.81 -13.96 39.71
CA LEU A 241 -4.95 -15.17 38.90
C LEU A 241 -6.29 -15.21 38.17
N GLN A 242 -7.38 -14.83 38.83
CA GLN A 242 -8.71 -14.73 38.20
C GLN A 242 -8.73 -13.68 37.08
N ILE A 243 -8.09 -12.52 37.29
CA ILE A 243 -7.92 -11.46 36.29
C ILE A 243 -7.19 -11.99 35.06
N ILE A 244 -6.06 -12.67 35.26
CA ILE A 244 -5.24 -13.23 34.16
C ILE A 244 -6.03 -14.33 33.43
N GLN A 245 -6.79 -15.17 34.14
CA GLN A 245 -7.60 -16.22 33.51
C GLN A 245 -8.82 -15.69 32.75
N ALA A 246 -9.39 -14.55 33.16
CA ALA A 246 -10.52 -13.93 32.48
C ALA A 246 -10.11 -13.18 31.20
N GLN A 247 -8.84 -12.78 31.08
CA GLN A 247 -8.29 -11.99 29.98
C GLN A 247 -8.71 -12.45 28.59
N PRO A 248 -8.53 -13.73 28.21
CA PRO A 248 -8.76 -14.19 26.84
C PRO A 248 -10.19 -14.00 26.35
N THR A 249 -11.15 -13.86 27.28
CA THR A 249 -12.58 -13.74 26.97
C THR A 249 -13.11 -12.33 27.05
N GLN A 250 -12.51 -11.44 27.85
CA GLN A 250 -13.09 -10.13 28.18
C GLN A 250 -12.18 -8.94 27.86
N GLY A 251 -10.87 -9.17 27.64
CA GLY A 251 -9.86 -8.11 27.56
C GLY A 251 -9.64 -7.39 28.89
N LEU A 252 -8.53 -6.64 29.01
CA LEU A 252 -8.12 -5.88 30.21
C LEU A 252 -9.12 -4.78 30.60
N THR A 253 -9.75 -4.14 29.62
CA THR A 253 -10.68 -3.02 29.84
C THR A 253 -11.98 -3.34 30.58
N ASN A 254 -12.45 -4.59 30.61
CA ASN A 254 -13.75 -4.94 31.21
C ASN A 254 -13.64 -5.47 32.65
N LEU A 255 -12.42 -5.52 33.19
CA LEU A 255 -12.20 -5.95 34.56
C LEU A 255 -12.67 -4.83 35.49
N THR A 256 -13.63 -5.12 36.36
CA THR A 256 -13.92 -4.32 37.56
C THR A 256 -13.25 -5.00 38.74
N PRO A 257 -11.92 -4.84 38.93
CA PRO A 257 -11.28 -5.42 40.09
C PRO A 257 -11.91 -4.89 41.36
N ILE A 258 -12.07 -5.77 42.34
CA ILE A 258 -12.65 -5.43 43.63
C ILE A 258 -11.61 -4.67 44.45
N GLN A 259 -10.31 -4.98 44.24
CA GLN A 259 -9.20 -4.49 45.05
C GLN A 259 -8.10 -3.77 44.26
N PHE A 260 -8.34 -3.25 43.05
CA PHE A 260 -7.31 -2.51 42.32
C PHE A 260 -7.85 -1.19 41.78
N SER A 261 -7.04 -0.13 41.85
CA SER A 261 -7.27 1.05 41.00
C SER A 261 -6.60 0.82 39.66
N VAL A 262 -7.34 1.04 38.57
CA VAL A 262 -6.95 0.72 37.20
C VAL A 262 -6.61 2.00 36.45
N ALA A 263 -5.40 2.07 35.90
CA ALA A 263 -4.99 3.12 34.97
C ALA A 263 -4.66 2.49 33.61
N ASN A 264 -5.43 2.85 32.58
CA ASN A 264 -5.28 2.29 31.23
C ASN A 264 -4.49 3.25 30.35
N GLN A 265 -3.45 2.74 29.70
CA GLN A 265 -2.73 3.45 28.63
C GLN A 265 -2.69 2.58 27.37
N PHE A 266 -3.02 3.20 26.23
CA PHE A 266 -2.92 2.56 24.92
C PHE A 266 -1.80 3.19 24.12
N SER A 267 -0.83 2.38 23.73
CA SER A 267 0.22 2.79 22.79
C SER A 267 0.05 2.06 21.46
N TYR A 268 0.23 2.79 20.37
CA TYR A 268 0.14 2.27 19.01
C TYR A 268 1.50 2.47 18.33
N SER A 269 2.21 1.37 18.09
CA SER A 269 3.34 1.38 17.16
C SER A 269 2.87 0.83 15.82
N SER A 270 3.32 1.45 14.73
CA SER A 270 3.06 0.91 13.39
C SER A 270 4.37 0.73 12.65
N ASP A 271 4.83 -0.51 12.59
CA ASP A 271 6.00 -0.87 11.79
C ASP A 271 5.54 -1.42 10.44
N MET A 272 6.08 -0.83 9.38
CA MET A 272 5.97 -1.40 8.05
C MET A 272 7.08 -2.42 7.85
N PRO A 273 6.79 -3.61 7.29
CA PRO A 273 7.83 -4.56 6.95
C PRO A 273 8.85 -3.87 6.04
N LYS A 274 10.10 -3.73 6.52
CA LYS A 274 11.21 -3.10 5.80
C LYS A 274 11.52 -3.91 4.53
N GLY A 275 10.80 -3.63 3.45
CA GLY A 275 10.96 -4.34 2.17
C GLY A 275 9.68 -4.50 1.36
N TRP A 276 8.49 -4.36 1.96
CA TRP A 276 7.24 -4.55 1.22
C TRP A 276 7.08 -3.51 0.09
N TRP A 277 7.49 -2.26 0.32
CA TRP A 277 7.51 -1.22 -0.70
C TRP A 277 8.45 -1.54 -1.87
N ILE A 278 9.56 -2.25 -1.62
CA ILE A 278 10.52 -2.65 -2.65
C ILE A 278 9.86 -3.64 -3.60
N VAL A 279 9.15 -4.64 -3.06
CA VAL A 279 8.42 -5.63 -3.87
C VAL A 279 7.36 -4.95 -4.74
N THR A 280 6.58 -4.02 -4.17
CA THR A 280 5.54 -3.29 -4.90
C THR A 280 6.14 -2.45 -6.03
N VAL A 281 7.24 -1.72 -5.77
CA VAL A 281 7.93 -0.92 -6.78
C VAL A 281 8.53 -1.81 -7.87
N LEU A 282 9.21 -2.89 -7.50
CA LEU A 282 9.88 -3.80 -8.43
C LEU A 282 8.89 -4.60 -9.30
N LEU A 283 7.69 -4.94 -8.80
CA LEU A 283 6.68 -5.67 -9.58
C LEU A 283 5.81 -4.74 -10.43
N ALA A 284 5.48 -3.54 -9.95
CA ALA A 284 4.67 -2.59 -10.72
C ALA A 284 5.44 -2.05 -11.95
N LEU A 285 6.74 -1.79 -11.80
CA LEU A 285 7.63 -1.30 -12.87
C LEU A 285 7.55 -2.08 -14.19
N PRO A 286 7.84 -3.39 -14.22
CA PRO A 286 7.84 -4.16 -15.45
C PRO A 286 6.44 -4.33 -16.06
N VAL A 287 5.39 -4.46 -15.23
CA VAL A 287 4.01 -4.64 -15.70
C VAL A 287 3.56 -3.40 -16.47
N PHE A 288 3.72 -2.21 -15.90
CA PHE A 288 3.32 -0.98 -16.58
C PHE A 288 4.21 -0.67 -17.79
N TRP A 289 5.52 -0.95 -17.72
CA TRP A 289 6.41 -0.76 -18.86
C TRP A 289 6.02 -1.67 -20.04
N GLY A 290 5.72 -2.94 -19.76
CA GLY A 290 5.19 -3.89 -20.73
C GLY A 290 3.86 -3.42 -21.34
N LEU A 291 2.96 -2.86 -20.53
CA LEU A 291 1.68 -2.31 -20.99
C LEU A 291 1.89 -1.14 -21.96
N GLY A 292 2.86 -0.27 -21.69
CA GLY A 292 3.28 0.81 -22.60
C GLY A 292 3.78 0.30 -23.95
N ILE A 293 4.58 -0.78 -23.96
CA ILE A 293 5.05 -1.42 -25.19
C ILE A 293 3.88 -2.00 -25.98
N VAL A 294 2.98 -2.74 -25.32
CA VAL A 294 1.81 -3.34 -25.97
C VAL A 294 0.95 -2.25 -26.60
N LEU A 295 0.66 -1.17 -25.87
CA LEU A 295 -0.09 -0.03 -26.38
C LEU A 295 0.61 0.65 -27.57
N TYR A 296 1.94 0.82 -27.50
CA TYR A 296 2.72 1.34 -28.63
C TYR A 296 2.54 0.50 -29.89
N PHE A 297 2.63 -0.84 -29.77
CA PHE A 297 2.43 -1.73 -30.90
C PHE A 297 0.99 -1.76 -31.40
N LEU A 298 -0.01 -1.72 -30.52
CA LEU A 298 -1.42 -1.64 -30.91
C LEU A 298 -1.74 -0.36 -31.69
N VAL A 299 -1.18 0.78 -31.26
CA VAL A 299 -1.32 2.06 -31.98
C VAL A 299 -0.63 2.02 -33.34
N ARG A 300 0.56 1.40 -33.41
CA ARG A 300 1.34 1.28 -34.65
C ARG A 300 0.75 0.28 -35.63
N ARG A 301 0.06 -0.76 -35.15
CA ARG A 301 -0.54 -1.83 -35.96
C ARG A 301 -1.82 -1.44 -36.71
N ARG A 302 -2.25 -0.17 -36.72
CA ARG A 302 -3.35 0.22 -37.63
C ARG A 302 -2.90 -0.08 -39.07
N PRO A 303 -3.49 -1.09 -39.74
CA PRO A 303 -3.01 -1.54 -41.01
C PRO A 303 -3.30 -0.44 -42.04
N ASP A 304 -2.26 0.00 -42.73
CA ASP A 304 -2.40 0.85 -43.94
C ASP A 304 -3.00 0.06 -45.12
N HIS A 305 -3.54 -1.15 -44.87
CA HIS A 305 -4.38 -1.91 -45.79
C HIS A 305 -5.80 -1.35 -45.83
N LEU A 306 -5.95 -0.05 -46.07
CA LEU A 306 -7.13 0.37 -46.81
C LEU A 306 -6.88 -0.09 -48.25
N PRO A 307 -7.82 -0.83 -48.87
CA PRO A 307 -7.69 -1.18 -50.27
C PRO A 307 -7.43 0.11 -51.06
N PRO A 308 -6.55 0.10 -52.07
CA PRO A 308 -6.28 1.29 -52.87
C PRO A 308 -7.62 1.85 -53.36
N PRO A 309 -7.79 3.18 -53.37
CA PRO A 309 -9.00 3.78 -53.91
C PRO A 309 -9.22 3.22 -55.32
N PRO A 310 -10.47 2.88 -55.70
CA PRO A 310 -10.74 2.32 -57.00
C PRO A 310 -10.14 3.24 -58.07
N THR A 311 -9.22 2.70 -58.88
CA THR A 311 -8.62 3.41 -60.00
C THR A 311 -9.73 3.93 -60.91
N GLN A 312 -9.69 5.23 -61.22
CA GLN A 312 -10.70 5.92 -62.03
C GLN A 312 -10.90 5.34 -63.44
N ASP A 313 -10.04 4.41 -63.89
CA ASP A 313 -10.17 3.69 -65.16
C ASP A 313 -11.47 2.87 -65.29
N LYS A 314 -12.26 2.70 -64.22
CA LYS A 314 -13.61 2.11 -64.29
C LYS A 314 -14.76 3.13 -64.38
N LEU A 315 -14.49 4.42 -64.25
CA LEU A 315 -15.46 5.44 -64.66
C LEU A 315 -15.31 5.62 -66.17
N GLY A 316 -16.01 4.75 -66.91
CA GLY A 316 -16.19 4.91 -68.35
C GLY A 316 -16.61 6.35 -68.68
N PRO A 317 -16.27 6.85 -69.88
CA PRO A 317 -16.49 8.25 -70.24
C PRO A 317 -17.92 8.63 -69.92
N ALA A 318 -18.09 9.61 -69.03
CA ALA A 318 -19.39 10.18 -68.73
C ALA A 318 -19.99 10.57 -70.09
N ARG A 319 -21.02 9.83 -70.52
CA ARG A 319 -21.78 10.17 -71.72
C ARG A 319 -22.45 11.49 -71.41
N PHE A 320 -21.83 12.57 -71.86
CA PHE A 320 -22.49 13.86 -72.00
C PHE A 320 -23.65 13.63 -72.97
N ALA A 321 -24.86 13.51 -72.43
CA ALA A 321 -26.06 13.61 -73.23
C ALA A 321 -26.10 15.03 -73.81
N PRO A 322 -26.26 15.19 -75.13
CA PRO A 322 -26.39 16.52 -75.72
C PRO A 322 -27.67 17.19 -75.18
N PRO A 323 -27.65 18.52 -75.00
CA PRO A 323 -28.83 19.26 -74.58
C PRO A 323 -29.92 19.09 -75.65
N THR A 324 -31.09 18.59 -75.25
CA THR A 324 -32.31 18.65 -76.06
C THR A 324 -32.83 20.09 -76.00
N ASN A 325 -32.91 20.73 -77.18
CA ASN A 325 -33.66 21.97 -77.40
C ASN A 325 -35.15 21.76 -77.18
#